data_AF-A0A9W9HU99-F1
#
_entry.id   AF-A0A9W9HU99-F1
#
_cell.length_a   1.000
_cell.length_b   1.000
_cell.length_c   1.000
_cell.angle_alpha   90.00
_cell.angle_beta   90.00
_cell.angle_gamma   90.00
#
_symmetry.space_group_name_H-M   'P 1'
#
loop_
_entity.id
_entity.type
_entity.pdbx_description
1 polymer ?
#
loop_
_entity_poly.entity_id
_entity_poly.type
_entity_poly.pdbx_seq_one_letter_code
_entity_poly.pdbx_strand_id
1 'polypeptide(L)'
;MVLLVATERIHAAWDAVPVSRRRELDLPAELDVQGPISHEQLLRLSRTLRHDASSHAAGSVTVLSALLRGTTVYVPPPPKKPEPTPEYLASKARLQAAADQAAYQRLLNPTHTPDPSSADPHASEAPTATEETLTPSLVLNIFLSVIVTGFSVYWALSKFMMPDILARRFASWTGPRMDAASPAGGASDAVRVLVSLFAALAVAVAEAFLYAAYLGKVERAKAKERRVKERKSVVETVPDAPAQSVDQEEETIWGKGVNGGMRRRVREKWEREKEQDVQ
;
A
#
# COMPACT_ATOMS: atom_id res chain seq x y z
N MET A 1 22.38 25.83 -5.64
CA MET A 1 22.16 26.71 -4.48
C MET A 1 20.92 26.21 -3.75
N VAL A 2 20.95 26.07 -2.42
CA VAL A 2 19.81 25.57 -1.64
C VAL A 2 18.78 26.69 -1.48
N LEU A 3 17.52 26.42 -1.83
CA LEU A 3 16.40 27.33 -1.61
C LEU A 3 15.76 27.01 -0.26
N LEU A 4 15.43 28.05 0.48
CA LEU A 4 14.77 27.99 1.78
C LEU A 4 13.38 28.62 1.65
N VAL A 5 12.47 28.18 2.50
CA VAL A 5 11.12 28.72 2.60
C VAL A 5 11.18 30.05 3.36
N ALA A 6 10.68 31.12 2.75
CA ALA A 6 10.58 32.43 3.37
C ALA A 6 9.53 32.44 4.49
N THR A 7 9.96 32.81 5.69
CA THR A 7 9.10 32.96 6.87
C THR A 7 8.62 34.40 7.02
N GLU A 8 7.59 34.62 7.84
CA GLU A 8 7.10 35.97 8.19
C GLU A 8 8.22 36.92 8.67
N ARG A 9 9.20 36.38 9.39
CA ARG A 9 10.35 37.17 9.87
C ARG A 9 11.24 37.64 8.73
N ILE A 10 11.43 36.78 7.73
CA ILE A 10 12.20 37.10 6.54
C ILE A 10 11.42 38.11 5.69
N HIS A 11 10.10 37.96 5.58
CA HIS A 11 9.24 38.92 4.89
C HIS A 11 9.30 40.31 5.54
N ALA A 12 9.09 40.40 6.86
CA ALA A 12 9.19 41.66 7.60
C ALA A 12 10.58 42.31 7.49
N ALA A 13 11.63 41.50 7.52
CA ALA A 13 13.01 41.95 7.33
C ALA A 13 13.27 42.46 5.90
N TRP A 14 12.64 41.85 4.90
CA TRP A 14 12.70 42.29 3.50
C TRP A 14 11.93 43.60 3.30
N ASP A 15 10.76 43.75 3.92
CA ASP A 15 9.95 44.98 3.90
C ASP A 15 10.69 46.18 4.49
N ALA A 16 11.47 45.95 5.55
CA ALA A 16 12.27 47.00 6.18
C ALA A 16 13.38 47.56 5.27
N VAL A 17 13.78 46.84 4.22
CA VAL A 17 14.83 47.29 3.29
C VAL A 17 14.22 48.10 2.15
N PRO A 18 14.69 49.35 1.89
CA PRO A 18 14.21 50.17 0.77
C PRO A 18 14.47 49.53 -0.60
N VAL A 19 13.56 49.76 -1.56
CA VAL A 19 13.58 49.16 -2.91
C VAL A 19 14.89 49.39 -3.66
N SER A 20 15.55 50.54 -3.48
CA SER A 20 16.86 50.83 -4.09
C SER A 20 17.93 49.83 -3.65
N ARG A 21 17.98 49.51 -2.35
CA ARG A 21 18.91 48.51 -1.79
C ARG A 21 18.55 47.08 -2.18
N ARG A 22 17.27 46.79 -2.46
CA ARG A 22 16.85 45.45 -2.92
C ARG A 22 17.48 45.08 -4.26
N ARG A 23 17.58 46.03 -5.20
CA ARG A 23 18.25 45.84 -6.49
C ARG A 23 19.75 45.66 -6.36
N GLU A 24 20.39 46.40 -5.45
CA GLU A 24 21.84 46.26 -5.19
C GLU A 24 22.21 44.93 -4.52
N LEU A 25 21.29 44.34 -3.74
CA LEU A 25 21.51 43.09 -3.02
C LEU A 25 21.13 41.81 -3.80
N ASP A 26 20.62 41.93 -5.02
CA ASP A 26 20.01 40.85 -5.81
C ASP A 26 18.87 40.12 -5.05
N LEU A 27 18.06 40.87 -4.31
CA LEU A 27 16.87 40.30 -3.65
C LEU A 27 15.73 40.11 -4.66
N PRO A 28 14.87 39.08 -4.48
CA PRO A 28 13.70 38.90 -5.34
C PRO A 28 12.80 40.14 -5.27
N ALA A 29 12.20 40.50 -6.41
CA ALA A 29 11.35 41.69 -6.56
C ALA A 29 10.05 41.57 -5.76
N GLU A 30 9.52 40.35 -5.66
CA GLU A 30 8.35 39.98 -4.87
C GLU A 30 8.72 38.73 -4.07
N LEU A 31 8.47 38.76 -2.76
CA LEU A 31 8.75 37.64 -1.86
C LEU A 31 7.46 37.27 -1.16
N ASP A 32 6.78 36.24 -1.64
CA ASP A 32 5.60 35.72 -0.96
C ASP A 32 5.98 35.01 0.36
N VAL A 33 5.04 35.04 1.31
CA VAL A 33 5.11 34.19 2.51
C VAL A 33 5.11 32.73 2.05
N GLN A 34 6.13 31.96 2.46
CA GLN A 34 6.47 30.60 1.97
C GLN A 34 7.16 30.52 0.59
N GLY A 35 7.54 31.65 -0.01
CA GLY A 35 8.27 31.69 -1.27
C GLY A 35 9.72 31.18 -1.16
N PRO A 36 10.37 30.87 -2.29
CA PRO A 36 11.77 30.45 -2.31
C PRO A 36 12.72 31.62 -2.10
N ILE A 37 13.59 31.53 -1.10
CA ILE A 37 14.71 32.45 -0.89
C ILE A 37 16.04 31.70 -0.85
N SER A 38 17.07 32.22 -1.53
CA SER A 38 18.40 31.59 -1.48
C SER A 38 19.11 31.91 -0.16
N HIS A 39 19.95 30.98 0.29
CA HIS A 39 20.77 31.18 1.48
C HIS A 39 21.72 32.40 1.37
N GLU A 40 22.26 32.67 0.18
CA GLU A 40 23.14 33.83 -0.05
C GLU A 40 22.40 35.16 0.06
N GLN A 41 21.16 35.24 -0.43
CA GLN A 41 20.30 36.41 -0.27
C GLN A 41 20.01 36.67 1.22
N LEU A 42 19.73 35.63 2.01
CA LEU A 42 19.56 35.75 3.46
C LEU A 42 20.83 36.23 4.16
N LEU A 43 22.00 35.78 3.73
CA LEU A 43 23.29 36.26 4.25
C LEU A 43 23.47 37.76 3.98
N ARG A 44 23.21 38.21 2.75
CA ARG A 44 23.31 39.64 2.38
C ARG A 44 22.30 40.49 3.17
N LEU A 45 21.05 40.02 3.29
CA LEU A 45 20.00 40.65 4.09
C LEU A 45 20.39 40.75 5.58
N SER A 46 20.98 39.69 6.14
CA SER A 46 21.42 39.72 7.54
C SER A 46 22.55 40.71 7.78
N ARG A 47 23.42 40.95 6.79
CA ARG A 47 24.52 41.92 6.89
C ARG A 47 24.02 43.36 6.83
N THR A 48 23.06 43.67 5.97
CA THR A 48 22.46 45.02 5.90
C THR A 48 21.73 45.37 7.19
N LEU A 49 20.92 44.45 7.71
CA LEU A 49 20.21 44.66 8.98
C LEU A 49 21.16 44.83 10.17
N ARG A 50 22.32 44.14 10.15
CA ARG A 50 23.36 44.36 11.17
C ARG A 50 24.02 45.73 11.06
N HIS A 51 24.25 46.24 9.84
CA HIS A 51 24.78 47.58 9.65
C HIS A 51 23.80 48.65 10.14
N ASP A 52 22.50 48.50 9.85
CA ASP A 52 21.47 49.44 10.34
C ASP A 52 21.27 49.31 11.88
N ALA A 53 21.36 48.09 12.45
CA ALA A 53 21.20 47.85 13.89
C ALA A 53 22.45 48.16 14.73
N SER A 54 23.65 48.27 14.15
CA SER A 54 24.88 48.62 14.86
C SER A 54 24.89 50.03 15.48
N SER A 55 23.83 50.82 15.22
CA SER A 55 23.50 52.04 15.96
C SER A 55 22.93 51.77 17.36
N HIS A 56 22.16 50.69 17.57
CA HIS A 56 21.42 50.41 18.82
C HIS A 56 21.49 48.92 19.23
N ALA A 57 22.13 48.66 20.38
CA ALA A 57 22.14 47.43 21.19
C ALA A 57 23.20 46.35 20.89
N ALA A 58 24.23 46.36 21.75
CA ALA A 58 25.13 45.24 22.00
C ALA A 58 24.41 44.17 22.84
N GLY A 59 24.25 42.97 22.28
CA GLY A 59 23.82 41.79 23.04
C GLY A 59 22.49 41.18 22.58
N SER A 60 22.48 40.51 21.42
CA SER A 60 21.49 39.45 21.16
C SER A 60 21.96 38.52 20.05
N VAL A 61 21.34 37.34 20.01
CA VAL A 61 21.45 36.26 19.02
C VAL A 61 21.75 36.81 17.60
N THR A 62 22.70 36.19 16.86
CA THR A 62 23.10 36.71 15.53
C THR A 62 21.86 36.93 14.64
N VAL A 63 21.73 38.11 14.01
CA VAL A 63 20.55 38.47 13.18
C VAL A 63 20.21 37.38 12.16
N LEU A 64 21.22 36.76 11.56
CA LEU A 64 21.06 35.61 10.68
C LEU A 64 20.37 34.41 11.35
N SER A 65 20.77 34.06 12.58
CA SER A 65 20.13 32.98 13.33
C SER A 65 18.69 33.30 13.73
N ALA A 66 18.32 34.57 13.85
CA ALA A 66 16.93 34.97 14.06
C ALA A 66 16.08 34.78 12.79
N LEU A 67 16.67 35.04 11.61
CA LEU A 67 16.05 34.84 10.30
C LEU A 67 15.93 33.36 9.89
N LEU A 68 16.92 32.54 10.25
CA LEU A 68 16.94 31.09 9.94
C LEU A 68 16.03 30.26 10.87
N ARG A 69 15.51 30.84 11.97
CA ARG A 69 14.59 30.12 12.86
C ARG A 69 13.29 29.83 12.13
N GLY A 70 13.01 28.55 11.90
CA GLY A 70 11.77 28.07 11.28
C GLY A 70 11.82 28.01 9.75
N THR A 71 12.97 28.26 9.11
CA THR A 71 13.11 28.06 7.66
C THR A 71 13.28 26.57 7.35
N THR A 72 12.50 26.05 6.42
CA THR A 72 12.67 24.69 5.87
C THR A 72 13.26 24.76 4.46
N VAL A 73 13.75 23.64 3.94
CA VAL A 73 14.20 23.55 2.56
C VAL A 73 12.99 23.69 1.63
N TYR A 74 13.07 24.58 0.64
CA TYR A 74 12.01 24.77 -0.34
C TYR A 74 12.05 23.61 -1.35
N VAL A 75 10.94 22.89 -1.44
CA VAL A 75 10.72 21.86 -2.47
C VAL A 75 9.65 22.42 -3.41
N PRO A 76 9.95 22.57 -4.71
CA PRO A 76 8.98 23.12 -5.66
C PRO A 76 7.74 22.22 -5.70
N PRO A 77 6.53 22.80 -5.91
CA PRO A 77 5.32 22.02 -6.04
C PRO A 77 5.49 21.02 -7.19
N PRO A 78 4.98 19.79 -7.04
CA PRO A 78 5.08 18.79 -8.09
C PRO A 78 4.45 19.34 -9.38
N PRO A 79 5.04 19.05 -10.55
CA PRO A 79 4.47 19.51 -11.82
C PRO A 79 3.03 19.05 -11.95
N LYS A 80 2.19 19.89 -12.58
CA LYS A 80 0.80 19.54 -12.86
C LYS A 80 0.77 18.23 -13.67
N LYS A 81 -0.09 17.30 -13.29
CA LYS A 81 -0.24 16.03 -13.99
C LYS A 81 -0.62 16.31 -15.45
N PRO A 82 -0.04 15.59 -16.43
CA PRO A 82 -0.44 15.74 -17.82
C PRO A 82 -1.92 15.43 -17.98
N GLU A 83 -2.59 16.18 -18.85
CA GLU A 83 -3.96 15.88 -19.22
C GLU A 83 -4.02 14.49 -19.91
N PRO A 84 -5.04 13.68 -19.62
CA PRO A 84 -5.17 12.36 -20.23
C PRO A 84 -5.34 12.48 -21.75
N THR A 85 -4.70 11.59 -22.50
CA THR A 85 -4.83 11.56 -23.97
C THR A 85 -6.27 11.25 -24.39
N PRO A 86 -6.76 11.80 -25.51
CA PRO A 86 -8.14 11.56 -25.97
C PRO A 86 -8.40 10.09 -26.29
N GLU A 87 -7.39 9.36 -26.77
CA GLU A 87 -7.46 7.91 -27.00
C GLU A 87 -7.71 7.11 -25.71
N TYR A 88 -7.08 7.52 -24.61
CA TYR A 88 -7.30 6.91 -23.30
C TYR A 88 -8.72 7.16 -22.79
N LEU A 89 -9.25 8.37 -22.98
CA LEU A 89 -10.63 8.68 -22.63
C LEU A 89 -11.63 7.88 -23.46
N ALA A 90 -11.39 7.74 -24.77
CA ALA A 90 -12.20 6.94 -25.66
C ALA A 90 -12.21 5.45 -25.27
N SER A 91 -11.05 4.87 -24.95
CA SER A 91 -10.96 3.48 -24.51
C SER A 91 -11.62 3.26 -23.15
N LYS A 92 -11.42 4.17 -22.19
CA LYS A 92 -12.08 4.13 -20.89
C LYS A 92 -13.60 4.22 -21.02
N ALA A 93 -14.11 5.15 -21.83
CA ALA A 93 -15.54 5.31 -22.06
C ALA A 93 -16.14 4.04 -22.70
N ARG A 94 -15.43 3.42 -23.65
CA ARG A 94 -15.82 2.14 -24.25
C ARG A 94 -15.91 1.01 -23.22
N LEU A 95 -14.90 0.87 -22.34
CA LEU A 95 -14.90 -0.15 -21.30
C LEU A 95 -16.02 0.06 -20.27
N GLN A 96 -16.28 1.32 -19.90
CA GLN A 96 -17.39 1.66 -19.00
C GLN A 96 -18.74 1.34 -19.64
N ALA A 97 -18.94 1.71 -20.90
CA ALA A 97 -20.17 1.40 -21.62
C ALA A 97 -20.42 -0.12 -21.73
N ALA A 98 -19.37 -0.91 -22.00
CA ALA A 98 -19.47 -2.36 -22.05
C ALA A 98 -19.83 -2.97 -20.69
N ALA A 99 -19.22 -2.47 -19.60
CA ALA A 99 -19.54 -2.91 -18.24
C ALA A 99 -20.97 -2.55 -17.84
N ASP A 100 -21.43 -1.34 -18.16
CA ASP A 100 -22.79 -0.87 -17.88
C ASP A 100 -23.83 -1.67 -18.69
N GLN A 101 -23.52 -2.00 -19.94
CA GLN A 101 -24.36 -2.86 -20.77
C GLN A 101 -24.48 -4.28 -20.18
N ALA A 102 -23.37 -4.87 -19.74
CA ALA A 102 -23.39 -6.18 -19.10
C ALA A 102 -24.18 -6.15 -17.77
N ALA A 103 -24.04 -5.07 -17.00
CA ALA A 103 -24.81 -4.88 -15.76
C ALA A 103 -26.32 -4.77 -16.07
N TYR A 104 -26.70 -4.03 -17.11
CA TYR A 104 -28.08 -3.89 -17.53
C TYR A 104 -28.67 -5.23 -18.01
N GLN A 105 -27.91 -6.00 -18.80
CA GLN A 105 -28.34 -7.33 -19.26
C GLN A 105 -28.60 -8.30 -18.10
N ARG A 106 -27.83 -8.23 -17.02
CA ARG A 106 -28.08 -9.01 -15.78
C ARG A 106 -29.37 -8.61 -15.06
N LEU A 107 -29.75 -7.34 -15.11
CA LEU A 107 -31.01 -6.87 -14.51
C LEU A 107 -32.22 -7.32 -15.32
N LEU A 108 -32.11 -7.29 -16.65
CA LEU A 108 -33.17 -7.78 -17.53
C LEU A 108 -33.32 -9.30 -17.49
N ASN A 109 -32.20 -10.01 -17.43
CA ASN A 109 -32.15 -11.47 -17.44
C ASN A 109 -31.39 -11.95 -16.20
N PRO A 110 -32.07 -12.23 -15.08
CA PRO A 110 -31.41 -12.67 -13.84
C PRO A 110 -30.71 -14.03 -13.96
N THR A 111 -31.01 -14.80 -15.00
CA THR A 111 -30.33 -16.05 -15.37
C THR A 111 -29.22 -15.87 -16.42
N HIS A 112 -28.92 -14.64 -16.83
CA HIS A 112 -27.87 -14.36 -17.81
C HIS A 112 -26.49 -14.66 -17.22
N THR A 113 -25.94 -15.79 -17.64
CA THR A 113 -24.52 -16.12 -17.44
C THR A 113 -23.71 -15.40 -18.52
N PRO A 114 -22.69 -14.60 -18.14
CA PRO A 114 -21.83 -13.94 -19.10
C PRO A 114 -21.13 -14.98 -19.98
N ASP A 115 -21.09 -14.75 -21.28
CA ASP A 115 -20.48 -15.65 -22.26
C ASP A 115 -18.96 -15.70 -22.05
N PRO A 116 -18.37 -16.86 -21.69
CA PRO A 116 -16.94 -16.98 -21.39
C PRO A 116 -16.04 -16.67 -22.58
N SER A 117 -16.57 -16.69 -23.82
CA SER A 117 -15.77 -16.34 -25.01
C SER A 117 -15.52 -14.83 -25.17
N SER A 118 -16.26 -13.99 -24.43
CA SER A 118 -16.14 -12.52 -24.47
C SER A 118 -15.28 -11.96 -23.34
N ALA A 119 -14.77 -12.83 -22.46
CA ALA A 119 -13.87 -12.44 -21.39
C ALA A 119 -12.50 -12.04 -21.99
N ASP A 120 -12.06 -10.83 -21.68
CA ASP A 120 -10.70 -10.39 -22.02
C ASP A 120 -9.69 -11.41 -21.45
N PRO A 121 -8.77 -11.97 -22.25
CA PRO A 121 -7.76 -12.93 -21.76
C PRO A 121 -6.79 -12.32 -20.73
N HIS A 122 -6.87 -11.00 -20.50
CA HIS A 122 -6.08 -10.26 -19.51
C HIS A 122 -6.90 -9.76 -18.32
N ALA A 123 -8.22 -9.94 -18.31
CA ALA A 123 -9.03 -9.67 -17.14
C ALA A 123 -8.81 -10.83 -16.15
N SER A 124 -7.95 -10.60 -15.14
CA SER A 124 -7.82 -11.52 -14.01
C SER A 124 -9.22 -11.81 -13.47
N GLU A 125 -9.61 -13.08 -13.55
CA GLU A 125 -10.87 -13.59 -13.03
C GLU A 125 -11.08 -13.11 -11.61
N ALA A 126 -12.09 -12.25 -11.40
CA ALA A 126 -12.68 -12.12 -10.08
C ALA A 126 -13.30 -13.48 -9.76
N PRO A 127 -12.97 -14.14 -8.64
CA PRO A 127 -13.37 -15.51 -8.39
C PRO A 127 -14.89 -15.55 -8.22
N THR A 128 -15.59 -16.03 -9.24
CA THR A 128 -16.97 -16.47 -9.12
C THR A 128 -16.98 -17.65 -8.17
N ALA A 129 -17.73 -17.50 -7.08
CA ALA A 129 -17.71 -18.32 -5.87
C ALA A 129 -18.35 -19.72 -6.02
N THR A 130 -18.22 -20.35 -7.18
CA THR A 130 -18.77 -21.68 -7.46
C THR A 130 -17.74 -22.41 -8.31
N GLU A 131 -17.30 -23.58 -7.84
CA GLU A 131 -16.18 -24.37 -8.35
C GLU A 131 -14.80 -23.92 -7.81
N GLU A 132 -14.61 -24.01 -6.48
CA GLU A 132 -13.29 -24.32 -5.91
C GLU A 132 -12.92 -25.77 -6.29
N THR A 133 -12.78 -26.02 -7.60
CA THR A 133 -12.12 -27.21 -8.12
C THR A 133 -10.70 -27.12 -7.61
N LEU A 134 -10.33 -28.02 -6.67
CA LEU A 134 -9.05 -28.09 -6.00
C LEU A 134 -7.97 -27.41 -6.82
N THR A 135 -7.54 -26.22 -6.40
CA THR A 135 -6.60 -25.40 -7.16
C THR A 135 -5.44 -26.31 -7.61
N PRO A 136 -5.28 -26.59 -8.91
CA PRO A 136 -4.30 -27.55 -9.38
C PRO A 136 -2.88 -27.16 -8.95
N SER A 137 -2.67 -25.85 -8.74
CA SER A 137 -1.46 -25.28 -8.15
C SER A 137 -1.19 -25.75 -6.71
N LEU A 138 -2.21 -25.93 -5.87
CA LEU A 138 -2.06 -26.42 -4.49
C LEU A 138 -1.65 -27.90 -4.48
N VAL A 139 -2.31 -28.73 -5.29
CA VAL A 139 -1.97 -30.14 -5.41
C VAL A 139 -0.55 -30.30 -5.95
N LEU A 140 -0.17 -29.49 -6.95
CA LEU A 140 1.18 -29.49 -7.50
C LEU A 140 2.22 -29.05 -6.46
N ASN A 141 1.94 -28.01 -5.68
CA ASN A 141 2.85 -27.54 -4.64
C ASN A 141 3.11 -28.62 -3.57
N ILE A 142 2.05 -29.26 -3.08
CA ILE A 142 2.15 -30.37 -2.12
C ILE A 142 2.86 -31.57 -2.75
N PHE A 143 2.58 -31.88 -4.02
CA PHE A 143 3.24 -32.99 -4.70
C PHE A 143 4.75 -32.75 -4.88
N LEU A 144 5.13 -31.52 -5.25
CA LEU A 144 6.52 -31.15 -5.42
C LEU A 144 7.28 -31.15 -4.10
N SER A 145 6.68 -30.66 -3.01
CA SER A 145 7.28 -30.68 -1.68
C SER A 145 7.53 -32.11 -1.20
N VAL A 146 6.57 -33.03 -1.40
CA VAL A 146 6.69 -34.45 -1.05
C VAL A 146 7.79 -35.14 -1.84
N ILE A 147 7.87 -34.91 -3.16
CA ILE A 147 8.93 -35.49 -4.00
C ILE A 147 10.29 -34.99 -3.55
N VAL A 148 10.48 -33.67 -3.46
CA VAL A 148 11.77 -33.09 -3.10
C VAL A 148 12.21 -33.54 -1.70
N THR A 149 11.29 -33.57 -0.73
CA THR A 149 11.57 -34.05 0.63
C THR A 149 11.93 -35.53 0.63
N GLY A 150 11.17 -36.37 -0.06
CA GLY A 150 11.44 -37.81 -0.15
C GLY A 150 12.79 -38.12 -0.77
N PHE A 151 13.12 -37.49 -1.90
CA PHE A 151 14.43 -37.63 -2.55
C PHE A 151 15.57 -37.04 -1.70
N SER A 152 15.36 -35.89 -1.06
CA SER A 152 16.37 -35.26 -0.20
C SER A 152 16.71 -36.13 1.01
N VAL A 153 15.70 -36.66 1.71
CA VAL A 153 15.90 -37.53 2.87
C VAL A 153 16.55 -38.86 2.47
N TYR A 154 16.13 -39.45 1.35
CA TYR A 154 16.74 -40.67 0.82
C TYR A 154 18.21 -40.45 0.44
N TRP A 155 18.51 -39.36 -0.27
CA TRP A 155 19.87 -39.02 -0.67
C TRP A 155 20.76 -38.71 0.54
N ALA A 156 20.22 -38.01 1.54
CA ALA A 156 20.90 -37.74 2.82
C ALA A 156 21.22 -39.03 3.58
N LEU A 157 20.27 -39.96 3.70
CA LEU A 157 20.49 -41.28 4.33
C LEU A 157 21.44 -42.18 3.53
N SER A 158 21.59 -41.92 2.24
CA SER A 158 22.50 -42.65 1.35
C SER A 158 23.94 -42.11 1.41
N LYS A 159 24.11 -40.79 1.62
CA LYS A 159 25.41 -40.11 1.66
C LYS A 159 25.98 -39.96 3.06
N PHE A 160 25.11 -39.80 4.06
CA PHE A 160 25.49 -39.73 5.47
C PHE A 160 25.04 -41.02 6.16
N MET A 161 26.00 -41.80 6.65
CA MET A 161 25.72 -42.97 7.49
C MET A 161 24.76 -42.55 8.60
N MET A 162 23.66 -43.29 8.78
CA MET A 162 22.63 -42.95 9.75
C MET A 162 23.30 -42.76 11.12
N PRO A 163 23.17 -41.60 11.79
CA PRO A 163 23.80 -41.40 13.09
C PRO A 163 23.27 -42.46 14.05
N ASP A 164 24.16 -43.11 14.80
CA ASP A 164 23.86 -44.25 15.69
C ASP A 164 22.66 -44.01 16.62
N ILE A 165 22.34 -42.75 16.90
CA ILE A 165 21.20 -42.30 17.71
C ILE A 165 19.87 -42.68 17.05
N LEU A 166 19.72 -42.46 15.74
CA LEU A 166 18.51 -42.83 15.00
C LEU A 166 18.43 -44.35 14.83
N ALA A 167 19.55 -45.03 14.57
CA ALA A 167 19.59 -46.48 14.47
C ALA A 167 19.19 -47.17 15.80
N ARG A 168 19.68 -46.67 16.94
CA ARG A 168 19.30 -47.16 18.28
C ARG A 168 17.85 -46.86 18.62
N ARG A 169 17.34 -45.67 18.26
CA ARG A 169 15.92 -45.29 18.46
C ARG A 169 14.98 -46.14 17.63
N PHE A 170 15.30 -46.39 16.36
CA PHE A 170 14.50 -47.27 15.49
C PHE A 170 14.60 -48.74 15.92
N ALA A 171 15.79 -49.24 16.25
CA ALA A 171 15.97 -50.61 16.76
C ALA A 171 15.25 -50.86 18.08
N SER A 172 15.11 -49.83 18.94
CA SER A 172 14.32 -49.93 20.19
C SER A 172 12.83 -50.07 19.95
N TRP A 173 12.33 -49.61 18.80
CA TRP A 173 10.92 -49.76 18.42
C TRP A 173 10.68 -51.07 17.66
N THR A 174 11.62 -51.55 16.85
CA THR A 174 11.38 -52.70 15.95
C THR A 174 11.85 -54.07 16.46
N GLY A 175 12.81 -54.18 17.39
CA GLY A 175 13.32 -55.49 17.88
C GLY A 175 13.85 -56.46 16.80
N PRO A 176 14.40 -57.63 17.20
CA PRO A 176 15.81 -57.80 17.56
C PRO A 176 16.81 -57.62 16.38
N ARG A 177 17.95 -57.00 16.73
CA ARG A 177 19.30 -57.03 16.12
C ARG A 177 19.38 -57.47 14.64
N MET A 178 19.40 -56.50 13.71
CA MET A 178 19.97 -56.72 12.38
C MET A 178 21.48 -56.93 12.54
N ASP A 179 21.95 -58.13 12.19
CA ASP A 179 23.35 -58.51 12.31
C ASP A 179 24.25 -57.60 11.47
N ALA A 180 25.20 -56.99 12.17
CA ALA A 180 26.26 -56.16 11.62
C ALA A 180 27.29 -57.03 10.90
N ALA A 181 26.95 -57.51 9.70
CA ALA A 181 27.87 -58.25 8.84
C ALA A 181 27.61 -57.91 7.36
N SER A 182 27.76 -56.64 7.00
CA SER A 182 27.96 -56.20 5.63
C SER A 182 28.92 -55.00 5.65
N PRO A 183 29.88 -54.90 4.71
CA PRO A 183 30.95 -53.90 4.76
C PRO A 183 30.44 -52.46 4.52
N ALA A 184 29.14 -52.28 4.32
CA ALA A 184 28.41 -51.01 4.35
C ALA A 184 27.47 -51.02 5.57
N GLY A 185 28.00 -50.69 6.75
CA GLY A 185 27.22 -50.63 7.98
C GLY A 185 26.17 -49.51 7.97
N GLY A 186 24.91 -49.86 8.19
CA GLY A 186 23.83 -48.92 8.52
C GLY A 186 22.63 -48.95 7.56
N ALA A 187 21.61 -49.71 7.97
CA ALA A 187 20.24 -49.83 7.40
C ALA A 187 20.14 -50.34 5.94
N SER A 188 19.27 -51.34 5.73
CA SER A 188 18.93 -51.85 4.39
C SER A 188 18.28 -50.74 3.55
N ASP A 189 18.42 -50.85 2.22
CA ASP A 189 17.87 -49.87 1.28
C ASP A 189 16.36 -49.63 1.50
N ALA A 190 15.64 -50.70 1.85
CA ALA A 190 14.22 -50.66 2.23
C ALA A 190 13.94 -49.75 3.45
N VAL A 191 14.81 -49.73 4.46
CA VAL A 191 14.65 -48.86 5.64
C VAL A 191 14.85 -47.40 5.26
N ARG A 192 15.78 -47.10 4.35
CA ARG A 192 16.01 -45.72 3.87
C ARG A 192 14.80 -45.19 3.11
N VAL A 193 14.21 -46.03 2.27
CA VAL A 193 12.97 -45.72 1.54
C VAL A 193 11.79 -45.55 2.50
N LEU A 194 11.67 -46.39 3.53
CA LEU A 194 10.57 -46.30 4.50
C LEU A 194 10.66 -45.00 5.32
N VAL A 195 11.87 -44.63 5.77
CA VAL A 195 12.09 -43.39 6.52
C VAL A 195 11.86 -42.15 5.65
N SER A 196 12.31 -42.16 4.39
CA SER A 196 12.09 -41.03 3.48
C SER A 196 10.61 -40.86 3.11
N LEU A 197 9.87 -41.96 2.91
CA LEU A 197 8.44 -41.93 2.64
C LEU A 197 7.65 -41.42 3.85
N PHE A 198 8.03 -41.82 5.07
CA PHE A 198 7.42 -41.31 6.28
C PHE A 198 7.68 -39.80 6.48
N ALA A 199 8.91 -39.35 6.25
CA ALA A 199 9.26 -37.93 6.33
C ALA A 199 8.47 -37.09 5.31
N ALA A 200 8.36 -37.57 4.07
CA ALA A 200 7.59 -36.90 3.02
C ALA A 200 6.09 -36.86 3.35
N LEU A 201 5.53 -37.95 3.88
CA LEU A 201 4.13 -37.99 4.32
C LEU A 201 3.84 -37.00 5.46
N ALA A 202 4.74 -36.89 6.44
CA ALA A 202 4.60 -35.94 7.54
C ALA A 202 4.56 -34.48 7.04
N VAL A 203 5.40 -34.14 6.05
CA VAL A 203 5.40 -32.81 5.42
C VAL A 203 4.09 -32.58 4.66
N ALA A 204 3.60 -33.56 3.90
CA ALA A 204 2.32 -33.45 3.19
C ALA A 204 1.15 -33.11 4.14
N VAL A 205 1.09 -33.79 5.29
CA VAL A 205 0.06 -33.55 6.31
C VAL A 205 0.18 -32.14 6.90
N ALA A 206 1.41 -31.68 7.18
CA ALA A 206 1.66 -30.36 7.72
C ALA A 206 1.22 -29.25 6.75
N GLU A 207 1.51 -29.39 5.45
CA GLU A 207 1.09 -28.44 4.42
C GLU A 207 -0.43 -28.43 4.25
N ALA A 208 -1.07 -29.60 4.17
CA ALA A 208 -2.53 -29.70 4.10
C ALA A 208 -3.21 -29.02 5.29
N PHE A 209 -2.65 -29.19 6.49
CA PHE A 209 -3.17 -28.54 7.70
C PHE A 209 -3.01 -27.02 7.65
N LEU A 210 -1.88 -26.51 7.16
CA LEU A 210 -1.66 -25.06 7.00
C LEU A 210 -2.71 -24.43 6.07
N TYR A 211 -3.02 -25.10 4.96
CA TYR A 211 -4.05 -24.64 4.04
C TYR A 211 -5.45 -24.72 4.64
N ALA A 212 -5.80 -25.83 5.31
CA ALA A 212 -7.09 -25.95 6.00
C ALA A 212 -7.27 -24.85 7.07
N ALA A 213 -6.21 -24.55 7.83
CA ALA A 213 -6.22 -23.47 8.81
C ALA A 213 -6.38 -22.09 8.16
N TYR A 214 -5.80 -21.87 6.97
CA TYR A 214 -5.97 -20.65 6.19
C TYR A 214 -7.40 -20.49 5.68
N LEU A 215 -7.99 -21.52 5.06
CA LEU A 215 -9.40 -21.51 4.60
C LEU A 215 -10.33 -21.15 5.76
N GLY A 216 -10.16 -21.79 6.92
CA GLY A 216 -10.94 -21.48 8.11
C GLY A 216 -10.78 -20.04 8.63
N LYS A 217 -9.65 -19.36 8.38
CA LYS A 217 -9.49 -17.92 8.69
C LYS A 217 -10.22 -17.04 7.68
N VAL A 218 -10.12 -17.37 6.40
CA VAL A 218 -10.78 -16.63 5.31
C VAL A 218 -12.30 -16.72 5.45
N GLU A 219 -12.84 -17.90 5.73
CA GLU A 219 -14.27 -18.10 5.97
C GLU A 219 -14.77 -17.29 7.15
N ARG A 220 -14.03 -17.28 8.27
CA ARG A 220 -14.36 -16.46 9.44
C ARG A 220 -14.36 -14.96 9.12
N ALA A 221 -13.41 -14.50 8.31
CA ALA A 221 -13.36 -13.10 7.88
C ALA A 221 -14.55 -12.75 6.97
N LYS A 222 -14.84 -13.58 5.96
CA LYS A 222 -16.01 -13.42 5.08
C LYS A 222 -17.33 -13.46 5.85
N ALA A 223 -17.46 -14.34 6.84
CA ALA A 223 -18.64 -14.41 7.70
C ALA A 223 -18.81 -13.14 8.56
N LYS A 224 -17.71 -12.57 9.04
CA LYS A 224 -17.72 -11.31 9.81
C LYS A 224 -18.12 -10.13 8.93
N GLU A 225 -17.62 -10.07 7.69
CA GLU A 225 -17.98 -9.03 6.72
C GLU A 225 -19.45 -9.14 6.27
N ARG A 226 -19.94 -10.35 5.96
CA ARG A 226 -21.36 -10.57 5.59
C ARG A 226 -22.35 -10.15 6.67
N ARG A 227 -21.94 -10.18 7.94
CA ARG A 227 -22.77 -9.70 9.07
C ARG A 227 -22.91 -8.17 9.09
N VAL A 228 -21.98 -7.43 8.49
CA VAL A 228 -22.05 -5.97 8.35
C VAL A 228 -22.90 -5.64 7.13
N LYS A 229 -24.23 -5.61 7.29
CA LYS A 229 -25.13 -5.11 6.24
C LYS A 229 -25.15 -3.59 6.24
N GLU A 230 -24.70 -2.99 5.14
CA GLU A 230 -24.73 -1.54 4.97
C GLU A 230 -26.18 -1.05 4.80
N ARG A 231 -26.68 -0.28 5.77
CA ARG A 231 -27.99 0.37 5.66
C ARG A 231 -27.80 1.68 4.88
N LYS A 232 -28.17 1.68 3.60
CA LYS A 232 -28.23 2.90 2.79
C LYS A 232 -29.52 3.64 3.14
N SER A 233 -29.43 4.72 3.89
CA SER A 233 -30.54 5.68 4.00
C SER A 233 -30.53 6.53 2.74
N VAL A 234 -31.64 6.52 2.00
CA VAL A 234 -31.89 7.45 0.90
C VAL A 234 -32.13 8.82 1.54
N VAL A 235 -31.26 9.78 1.27
CA VAL A 235 -31.50 11.17 1.64
C VAL A 235 -32.52 11.72 0.63
N GLU A 236 -33.56 12.32 1.20
CA GLU A 236 -34.73 12.93 0.59
C GLU A 236 -34.43 13.71 -0.70
N THR A 237 -35.24 13.46 -1.73
CA THR A 237 -35.21 14.19 -3.00
C THR A 237 -35.87 15.55 -2.82
N VAL A 238 -35.08 16.63 -2.91
CA VAL A 238 -35.58 18.01 -2.92
C VAL A 238 -36.39 18.26 -4.20
N PRO A 239 -37.63 18.79 -4.12
CA PRO A 239 -38.40 19.17 -5.30
C PRO A 239 -37.88 20.48 -5.90
N ASP A 240 -37.84 20.54 -7.23
CA ASP A 240 -37.41 21.69 -8.03
C ASP A 240 -38.25 22.95 -7.73
N ALA A 241 -37.57 24.04 -7.39
CA ALA A 241 -38.09 25.40 -7.43
C ALA A 241 -37.10 26.30 -8.19
N PRO A 242 -37.58 27.29 -8.98
CA PRO A 242 -36.77 27.91 -10.02
C PRO A 242 -35.86 29.04 -9.52
N ALA A 243 -34.62 28.96 -9.99
CA ALA A 243 -33.64 30.02 -10.27
C ALA A 243 -33.73 31.34 -9.48
N GLN A 244 -32.87 31.46 -8.46
CA GLN A 244 -32.27 32.74 -8.08
C GLN A 244 -30.76 32.59 -7.95
N SER A 245 -30.05 33.47 -8.64
CA SER A 245 -28.60 33.58 -8.74
C SER A 245 -27.99 33.98 -7.40
N VAL A 246 -27.16 33.10 -6.83
CA VAL A 246 -26.19 33.44 -5.78
C VAL A 246 -24.89 32.77 -6.16
N ASP A 247 -23.85 33.59 -6.35
CA ASP A 247 -22.48 33.18 -6.61
C ASP A 247 -22.02 32.18 -5.55
N GLN A 248 -21.78 30.94 -5.95
CA GLN A 248 -21.22 29.89 -5.11
C GLN A 248 -19.88 29.46 -5.69
N GLU A 249 -18.85 29.59 -4.84
CA GLU A 249 -17.60 28.86 -4.96
C GLU A 249 -17.92 27.38 -5.21
N GLU A 250 -17.45 26.83 -6.33
CA GLU A 250 -17.57 25.40 -6.63
C GLU A 250 -16.71 24.59 -5.65
N GLU A 251 -17.24 24.30 -4.47
CA GLU A 251 -16.80 23.13 -3.72
C GLU A 251 -17.24 21.89 -4.50
N THR A 252 -16.32 21.38 -5.32
CA THR A 252 -16.45 20.10 -6.02
C THR A 252 -16.42 18.94 -5.02
N ILE A 253 -17.54 18.71 -4.31
CA ILE A 253 -17.72 17.60 -3.37
C ILE A 253 -18.11 16.31 -4.11
N TRP A 254 -17.64 16.03 -5.32
CA TRP A 254 -17.86 14.71 -5.95
C TRP A 254 -16.66 14.26 -6.79
N GLY A 255 -15.54 14.01 -6.10
CA GLY A 255 -14.41 13.27 -6.65
C GLY A 255 -14.44 11.81 -6.20
N LYS A 256 -14.87 10.90 -7.08
CA LYS A 256 -14.66 9.45 -6.90
C LYS A 256 -13.14 9.24 -6.90
N GLY A 257 -12.54 9.09 -5.71
CA GLY A 257 -11.11 8.87 -5.58
C GLY A 257 -10.66 7.66 -6.42
N VAL A 258 -9.38 7.61 -6.80
CA VAL A 258 -8.79 6.56 -7.66
C VAL A 258 -9.07 5.13 -7.16
N ASN A 259 -9.42 4.96 -5.87
CA ASN A 259 -9.78 3.69 -5.25
C ASN A 259 -11.28 3.56 -4.87
N GLY A 260 -12.18 4.36 -5.45
CA GLY A 260 -13.64 4.19 -5.32
C GLY A 260 -14.26 4.44 -3.94
N GLY A 261 -13.54 5.06 -3.00
CA GLY A 261 -14.03 5.28 -1.63
C GLY A 261 -14.65 6.66 -1.39
N MET A 262 -15.97 6.81 -1.53
CA MET A 262 -16.72 8.01 -1.13
C MET A 262 -16.89 8.13 0.41
N ARG A 263 -16.51 7.10 1.17
CA ARG A 263 -17.00 6.85 2.54
C ARG A 263 -16.20 7.45 3.69
N ARG A 264 -14.97 7.96 3.46
CA ARG A 264 -14.11 8.40 4.57
C ARG A 264 -14.27 9.87 4.96
N ARG A 265 -14.43 10.79 4.00
CA ARG A 265 -14.44 12.23 4.29
C ARG A 265 -15.74 12.72 4.96
N VAL A 266 -16.85 12.04 4.70
CA VAL A 266 -18.13 12.40 5.32
C VAL A 266 -18.11 12.06 6.81
N ARG A 267 -17.56 10.91 7.21
CA ARG A 267 -17.50 10.52 8.63
C ARG A 267 -16.70 11.51 9.48
N GLU A 268 -15.54 11.95 9.01
CA GLU A 268 -14.70 12.90 9.74
C GLU A 268 -15.34 14.29 9.88
N LYS A 269 -16.17 14.72 8.90
CA LYS A 269 -16.91 15.99 8.99
C LYS A 269 -18.06 15.89 10.00
N TRP A 270 -18.81 14.78 10.01
CA TRP A 270 -19.88 14.54 10.97
C TRP A 270 -19.38 14.31 12.40
N GLU A 271 -18.20 13.70 12.56
CA GLU A 271 -17.56 13.55 13.88
C GLU A 271 -17.07 14.91 14.42
N ARG A 272 -16.54 15.79 13.56
CA ARG A 272 -16.15 17.16 13.94
C ARG A 272 -17.33 18.08 14.25
N GLU A 273 -18.42 18.00 13.49
CA GLU A 273 -19.66 18.76 13.77
C GLU A 273 -20.29 18.32 15.10
N LYS A 274 -20.26 17.00 15.41
CA LYS A 274 -20.68 16.50 16.73
C LYS A 274 -19.80 16.94 17.88
N GLU A 275 -18.51 17.14 17.66
CA GLU A 275 -17.59 17.65 18.68
C GLU A 275 -17.79 19.16 18.93
N GLN A 276 -18.26 19.92 17.92
CA GLN A 276 -18.57 21.35 18.05
C GLN A 276 -19.93 21.62 18.70
N ASP A 277 -20.94 20.78 18.47
CA ASP A 277 -22.29 20.94 19.08
C ASP A 277 -22.34 20.58 20.57
N VAL A 278 -21.26 19.99 21.12
CA VAL A 278 -21.18 19.56 22.53
C VAL A 278 -20.43 20.58 23.40
N GLN A 279 -20.00 21.72 22.83
CA GLN A 279 -19.24 22.75 23.54
C GLN A 279 -20.00 24.05 23.74
#